data_AF-A0AAU3RNB5-F1
#
_entry.id   AF-A0AAU3RNB5-F1
#
_cell.length_a   1.000
_cell.length_b   1.000
_cell.length_c   1.000
_cell.angle_alpha   90.00
_cell.angle_beta   90.00
_cell.angle_gamma   90.00
#
_symmetry.space_group_name_H-M   'P 1'
#
loop_
_entity.id
_entity.type
_entity.pdbx_description
1 polymer ?
#
loop_
_entity_poly.entity_id
_entity_poly.type
_entity_poly.pdbx_seq_one_letter_code
_entity_poly.pdbx_strand_id
1 'polypeptide(L)'
;MSWAQWVLADEPILLGDQPVAWTVSARATPDSLPQWNAYFSAGTPPEAVTDFLFALEDRPDPAHGYAGPQAVLDALAGGGWVRDIDTPTAMSDPRLAAGMVLTTLPDDGIQDGDPLVLDPEAEAAGWQAWCEPRMGAGLLWAAMFSASTPHDLVAVFAASLASPAPVLRHTLPQSSEGQLTVQPTI
;
A
#
# COMPACT_ATOMS: atom_id res chain seq x y z
N MET A 1 -15.09 5.72 13.21
CA MET A 1 -14.23 6.93 13.28
C MET A 1 -12.89 6.61 12.63
N SER A 2 -12.29 7.56 11.91
CA SER A 2 -10.91 7.47 11.45
C SER A 2 -9.93 7.80 12.59
N TRP A 3 -8.81 7.11 12.62
CA TRP A 3 -7.72 7.31 13.57
C TRP A 3 -6.44 6.72 12.96
N ALA A 4 -5.28 7.19 13.39
CA ALA A 4 -3.98 6.63 13.03
C ALA A 4 -3.10 6.60 14.29
N GLN A 5 -2.23 5.60 14.40
CA GLN A 5 -1.28 5.50 15.50
C GLN A 5 0.15 5.36 14.99
N TRP A 6 1.08 5.95 15.74
CA TRP A 6 2.50 5.74 15.55
C TRP A 6 3.00 4.81 16.64
N VAL A 7 3.40 3.61 16.24
CA VAL A 7 3.85 2.53 17.14
C VAL A 7 5.03 1.83 16.47
N LEU A 8 6.24 2.00 17.00
CA LEU A 8 7.22 0.91 16.92
C LEU A 8 6.76 -0.14 17.92
N ALA A 9 6.34 -1.31 17.43
CA ALA A 9 6.02 -2.43 18.28
C ALA A 9 7.32 -3.12 18.74
N ASP A 10 7.34 -3.61 19.99
CA ASP A 10 8.46 -4.41 20.51
C ASP A 10 8.67 -5.70 19.69
N GLU A 11 7.59 -6.22 19.09
CA GLU A 11 7.59 -7.25 18.04
C GLU A 11 6.97 -6.63 16.76
N PRO A 12 7.77 -6.19 15.78
CA PRO A 12 7.27 -5.53 14.58
C PRO A 12 6.69 -6.53 13.57
N ILE A 13 5.50 -6.22 13.04
CA ILE A 13 5.00 -6.85 11.81
C ILE A 13 5.99 -6.54 10.68
N LEU A 14 6.37 -7.56 9.91
CA LEU A 14 7.27 -7.43 8.77
C LEU A 14 6.50 -7.55 7.46
N LEU A 15 6.77 -6.62 6.54
CA LEU A 15 6.30 -6.66 5.16
C LEU A 15 7.51 -7.07 4.29
N GLY A 16 7.65 -8.37 4.06
CA GLY A 16 8.89 -8.94 3.55
C GLY A 16 10.02 -8.82 4.59
N ASP A 17 11.08 -8.08 4.27
CA ASP A 17 12.17 -7.75 5.20
C ASP A 17 11.97 -6.40 5.92
N GLN A 18 10.89 -5.66 5.63
CA GLN A 18 10.68 -4.30 6.12
C GLN A 18 9.79 -4.26 7.37
N PRO A 19 10.22 -3.66 8.49
CA PRO A 19 9.33 -3.44 9.63
C PRO A 19 8.27 -2.38 9.31
N VAL A 20 7.02 -2.66 9.72
CA VAL A 20 5.94 -1.66 9.74
C VAL A 20 6.32 -0.53 10.70
N ALA A 21 6.20 0.72 10.23
CA ALA A 21 6.52 1.93 11.00
C ALA A 21 5.28 2.78 11.34
N TRP A 22 4.15 2.48 10.68
CA TRP A 22 2.89 3.23 10.77
C TRP A 22 1.74 2.34 10.27
N THR A 23 0.59 2.46 10.93
CA THR A 23 -0.63 1.70 10.61
C THR A 23 -1.84 2.63 10.70
N VAL A 24 -2.72 2.53 9.70
CA VAL A 24 -3.98 3.28 9.60
C VAL A 24 -5.12 2.26 9.60
N SER A 25 -6.20 2.52 10.35
CA SER A 25 -7.32 1.58 10.44
C SER A 25 -8.66 2.29 10.51
N ALA A 26 -9.69 1.77 9.86
CA ALA A 26 -11.06 2.09 10.26
C ALA A 26 -11.43 1.32 11.53
N ARG A 27 -12.08 1.96 12.49
CA ARG A 27 -12.74 1.30 13.63
C ARG A 27 -14.15 1.86 13.83
N ALA A 28 -15.09 1.03 14.29
CA ALA A 28 -16.45 1.46 14.58
C ALA A 28 -16.47 2.37 15.81
N THR A 29 -15.86 1.90 16.90
CA THR A 29 -15.53 2.64 18.13
C THR A 29 -14.04 2.49 18.42
N PRO A 30 -13.39 3.34 19.25
CA PRO A 30 -11.93 3.26 19.47
C PRO A 30 -11.48 1.88 19.97
N ASP A 31 -12.32 1.26 20.80
CA ASP A 31 -12.08 -0.06 21.42
C ASP A 31 -12.56 -1.25 20.56
N SER A 32 -13.17 -1.02 19.38
CA SER A 32 -13.56 -2.13 18.49
C SER A 32 -12.33 -2.74 17.82
N LEU A 33 -12.46 -3.99 17.34
CA LEU A 33 -11.53 -4.52 16.34
C LEU A 33 -11.48 -3.59 15.10
N PRO A 34 -10.36 -3.58 14.34
CA PRO A 34 -10.28 -2.83 13.10
C PRO A 34 -11.25 -3.42 12.06
N GLN A 35 -11.92 -2.56 11.31
CA GLN A 35 -12.70 -2.97 10.14
C GLN A 35 -11.80 -3.24 8.93
N TRP A 36 -10.65 -2.56 8.86
CA TRP A 36 -9.54 -2.85 7.95
C TRP A 36 -8.26 -2.20 8.50
N ASN A 37 -7.10 -2.61 7.97
CA ASN A 37 -5.80 -1.99 8.25
C ASN A 37 -4.99 -1.76 6.96
N ALA A 38 -4.36 -0.59 6.88
CA ALA A 38 -3.27 -0.30 5.96
C ALA A 38 -1.96 -0.21 6.75
N TYR A 39 -0.97 -0.99 6.32
CA TYR A 39 0.36 -1.14 6.91
C TYR A 39 1.41 -0.57 5.97
N PHE A 40 2.36 0.19 6.50
CA PHE A 40 3.39 0.83 5.70
C PHE A 40 4.76 0.71 6.38
N SER A 41 5.84 0.47 5.62
CA SER A 41 7.20 0.58 6.14
C SER A 41 7.70 2.03 6.14
N ALA A 42 8.81 2.29 6.83
CA ALA A 42 9.37 3.64 6.97
C ALA A 42 9.84 4.27 5.64
N GLY A 43 10.12 3.46 4.61
CA GLY A 43 10.55 3.95 3.29
C GLY A 43 9.42 4.30 2.32
N THR A 44 8.15 4.01 2.68
CA THR A 44 6.98 4.16 1.80
C THR A 44 6.87 5.61 1.29
N PRO A 45 6.59 5.86 -0.01
CA PRO A 45 6.52 7.21 -0.55
C PRO A 45 5.50 8.08 0.22
N PRO A 46 5.96 9.14 0.94
CA PRO A 46 5.07 9.94 1.76
C PRO A 46 3.97 10.64 0.95
N GLU A 47 4.21 10.93 -0.33
CA GLU A 47 3.20 11.41 -1.28
C GLU A 47 1.98 10.46 -1.36
N ALA A 48 2.20 9.17 -1.62
CA ALA A 48 1.12 8.20 -1.76
C ALA A 48 0.37 7.91 -0.46
N VAL A 49 1.07 7.91 0.68
CA VAL A 49 0.42 7.79 2.00
C VAL A 49 -0.38 9.05 2.34
N THR A 50 0.12 10.24 1.98
CA THR A 50 -0.60 11.51 2.16
C THR A 50 -1.88 11.54 1.32
N ASP A 51 -1.83 11.10 0.07
CA ASP A 51 -3.00 11.09 -0.82
C ASP A 51 -4.08 10.10 -0.34
N PHE A 52 -3.73 8.91 0.18
CA PHE A 52 -4.72 8.06 0.87
C PHE A 52 -5.25 8.78 2.12
N LEU A 53 -4.41 9.35 2.97
CA LEU A 53 -4.87 10.01 4.20
C LEU A 53 -5.87 11.14 3.92
N PHE A 54 -5.69 11.94 2.87
CA PHE A 54 -6.72 12.90 2.44
C PHE A 54 -7.99 12.23 1.89
N ALA A 55 -7.85 11.17 1.09
CA ALA A 55 -9.01 10.38 0.61
C ALA A 55 -9.72 9.60 1.73
N LEU A 56 -9.13 9.46 2.91
CA LEU A 56 -9.71 8.92 4.14
C LEU A 56 -10.36 9.99 5.02
N GLU A 57 -9.93 11.25 4.91
CA GLU A 57 -10.53 12.40 5.58
C GLU A 57 -11.80 12.89 4.87
N ASP A 58 -11.83 12.87 3.53
CA ASP A 58 -12.97 13.34 2.72
C ASP A 58 -14.19 12.39 2.72
N ARG A 59 -14.01 11.11 3.12
CA ARG A 59 -15.10 10.10 3.08
C ARG A 59 -16.00 10.13 4.33
N PRO A 60 -17.34 10.13 4.19
CA PRO A 60 -18.26 10.09 5.35
C PRO A 60 -18.17 8.81 6.20
N ASP A 61 -17.80 7.69 5.59
CA ASP A 61 -17.59 6.41 6.26
C ASP A 61 -16.21 5.83 5.87
N PRO A 62 -15.26 5.71 6.81
CA PRO A 62 -13.97 5.07 6.60
C PRO A 62 -14.01 3.62 6.10
N ALA A 63 -15.07 2.86 6.39
CA ALA A 63 -15.16 1.44 6.03
C ALA A 63 -15.94 1.17 4.74
N HIS A 64 -16.58 2.18 4.14
CA HIS A 64 -17.36 1.99 2.93
C HIS A 64 -16.46 1.87 1.69
N GLY A 65 -16.56 0.73 0.98
CA GLY A 65 -15.94 0.52 -0.32
C GLY A 65 -16.85 1.00 -1.45
N TYR A 66 -16.40 1.99 -2.22
CA TYR A 66 -17.13 2.57 -3.35
C TYR A 66 -16.76 1.92 -4.70
N ALA A 67 -15.71 1.10 -4.74
CA ALA A 67 -15.18 0.47 -5.95
C ALA A 67 -14.72 -0.98 -5.72
N GLY A 68 -14.62 -1.75 -6.82
CA GLY A 68 -13.99 -3.08 -6.85
C GLY A 68 -12.47 -3.02 -7.16
N PRO A 69 -11.75 -4.16 -7.11
CA PRO A 69 -10.31 -4.25 -7.38
C PRO A 69 -9.85 -3.61 -8.69
N GLN A 70 -10.71 -3.60 -9.72
CA GLN A 70 -10.42 -3.05 -11.03
C GLN A 70 -10.02 -1.55 -10.97
N ALA A 71 -10.54 -0.77 -10.01
CA ALA A 71 -10.17 0.64 -9.86
C ALA A 71 -8.68 0.83 -9.52
N VAL A 72 -8.08 -0.10 -8.77
CA VAL A 72 -6.65 -0.08 -8.45
C VAL A 72 -5.83 -0.42 -9.70
N LEU A 73 -6.24 -1.47 -10.43
CA LEU A 73 -5.59 -1.89 -11.68
C LEU A 73 -5.66 -0.80 -12.76
N ASP A 74 -6.78 -0.07 -12.85
CA ASP A 74 -6.99 1.02 -13.80
C ASP A 74 -6.19 2.27 -13.41
N ALA A 75 -6.06 2.58 -12.11
CA ALA A 75 -5.19 3.65 -11.62
C ALA A 75 -3.71 3.41 -11.98
N LEU A 76 -3.21 2.19 -11.75
CA LEU A 76 -1.85 1.78 -12.09
C LEU A 76 -1.62 1.83 -13.62
N ALA A 77 -2.57 1.28 -14.40
CA ALA A 77 -2.50 1.33 -15.86
C ALA A 77 -2.56 2.78 -16.41
N GLY A 78 -3.31 3.68 -15.75
CA GLY A 78 -3.35 5.11 -16.07
C GLY A 78 -2.02 5.83 -15.89
N GLY A 79 -1.21 5.41 -14.91
CA GLY A 79 0.18 5.82 -14.75
C GLY A 79 1.19 5.06 -15.63
N GLY A 80 0.72 4.19 -16.52
CA GLY A 80 1.55 3.43 -17.47
C GLY A 80 2.23 2.19 -16.89
N TRP A 81 1.81 1.69 -15.73
CA TRP A 81 2.27 0.40 -15.22
C TRP A 81 1.72 -0.75 -16.08
N VAL A 82 2.51 -1.82 -16.18
CA VAL A 82 2.21 -2.99 -17.02
C VAL A 82 1.67 -4.12 -16.17
N ARG A 83 0.62 -4.80 -16.64
CA ARG A 83 0.05 -5.98 -15.99
C ARG A 83 0.90 -7.22 -16.28
N ASP A 84 1.11 -8.06 -15.28
CA ASP A 84 1.77 -9.35 -15.48
C ASP A 84 0.87 -10.31 -16.29
N ILE A 85 1.50 -11.20 -17.06
CA ILE A 85 0.79 -12.12 -17.97
C ILE A 85 0.36 -13.42 -17.29
N ASP A 86 1.14 -13.89 -16.31
CA ASP A 86 0.89 -15.12 -15.57
C ASP A 86 0.07 -14.84 -14.29
N THR A 87 0.17 -13.63 -13.74
CA THR A 87 -0.56 -13.14 -12.56
C THR A 87 -1.41 -11.90 -12.90
N PRO A 88 -2.64 -12.02 -13.42
CA PRO A 88 -3.44 -10.88 -13.89
C PRO A 88 -3.85 -9.85 -12.82
N THR A 89 -3.63 -10.13 -11.53
CA THR A 89 -3.82 -9.18 -10.43
C THR A 89 -2.55 -8.37 -10.10
N ALA A 90 -1.40 -8.72 -10.68
CA ALA A 90 -0.13 -8.04 -10.48
C ALA A 90 0.12 -6.98 -11.56
N MET A 91 0.68 -5.86 -11.13
CA MET A 91 1.11 -4.74 -11.95
C MET A 91 2.55 -4.36 -11.55
N SER A 92 3.38 -3.98 -12.52
CA SER A 92 4.75 -3.52 -12.29
C SER A 92 5.03 -2.20 -12.99
N ASP A 93 5.89 -1.39 -12.42
CA ASP A 93 6.34 -0.15 -13.04
C ASP A 93 7.18 -0.44 -14.32
N PRO A 94 7.31 0.51 -15.26
CA PRO A 94 8.09 0.32 -16.49
C PRO A 94 9.58 -0.04 -16.32
N ARG A 95 10.15 0.08 -15.11
CA ARG A 95 11.54 -0.29 -14.77
C ARG A 95 11.64 -1.62 -14.03
N LEU A 96 10.53 -2.27 -13.69
CA LEU A 96 10.44 -3.49 -12.88
C LEU A 96 11.15 -3.35 -11.51
N ALA A 97 11.10 -2.14 -10.95
CA ALA A 97 11.67 -1.75 -9.66
C ALA A 97 10.59 -1.59 -8.58
N ALA A 98 9.32 -1.42 -8.97
CA ALA A 98 8.17 -1.44 -8.07
C ALA A 98 7.05 -2.33 -8.60
N GLY A 99 6.31 -2.95 -7.68
CA GLY A 99 5.21 -3.86 -7.98
C GLY A 99 4.03 -3.67 -7.03
N MET A 100 2.85 -4.05 -7.49
CA MET A 100 1.61 -4.06 -6.70
C MET A 100 0.71 -5.20 -7.16
N VAL A 101 0.18 -5.99 -6.22
CA VAL A 101 -0.62 -7.20 -6.50
C VAL A 101 -1.78 -7.34 -5.52
N LEU A 102 -2.92 -7.83 -6.00
CA LEU A 102 -3.97 -8.41 -5.17
C LEU A 102 -3.74 -9.92 -5.06
N THR A 103 -3.43 -10.39 -3.86
CA THR A 103 -3.08 -11.79 -3.57
C THR A 103 -3.51 -12.17 -2.16
N THR A 104 -3.62 -13.46 -1.88
CA THR A 104 -3.84 -14.00 -0.52
C THR A 104 -2.84 -13.37 0.46
N LEU A 105 -3.34 -12.87 1.59
CA LEU A 105 -2.53 -12.27 2.65
C LEU A 105 -1.72 -13.36 3.39
N PRO A 106 -0.57 -13.03 3.99
CA PRO A 106 0.11 -13.93 4.90
C PRO A 106 -0.68 -14.07 6.21
N ASP A 107 -0.66 -15.27 6.80
CA ASP A 107 -1.30 -15.59 8.09
C ASP A 107 -0.76 -14.75 9.28
N ASP A 108 0.42 -14.15 9.11
CA ASP A 108 1.25 -13.56 10.16
C ASP A 108 0.77 -12.16 10.61
N GLY A 109 -0.20 -12.13 11.52
CA GLY A 109 -0.52 -10.95 12.34
C GLY A 109 -1.32 -9.84 11.65
N ILE A 110 -1.82 -10.10 10.43
CA ILE A 110 -2.58 -9.14 9.63
C ILE A 110 -4.03 -9.12 10.11
N GLN A 111 -4.40 -8.03 10.79
CA GLN A 111 -5.75 -7.86 11.33
C GLN A 111 -6.69 -7.31 10.26
N ASP A 112 -7.92 -7.81 10.22
CA ASP A 112 -8.98 -7.30 9.36
C ASP A 112 -10.36 -7.38 10.04
N GLY A 113 -11.36 -6.72 9.45
CA GLY A 113 -12.74 -6.78 9.92
C GLY A 113 -13.59 -7.90 9.31
N ASP A 114 -13.14 -8.53 8.22
CA ASP A 114 -13.91 -9.57 7.54
C ASP A 114 -14.03 -10.84 8.41
N PRO A 115 -15.25 -11.32 8.70
CA PRO A 115 -15.44 -12.64 9.31
C PRO A 115 -14.83 -13.79 8.51
N LEU A 116 -14.58 -13.63 7.20
CA LEU A 116 -13.87 -14.61 6.37
C LEU A 116 -12.39 -14.74 6.76
N VAL A 117 -11.75 -13.70 7.33
CA VAL A 117 -10.38 -13.80 7.88
C VAL A 117 -10.36 -14.66 9.18
N LEU A 118 -11.52 -15.10 9.67
CA LEU A 118 -11.66 -16.09 10.76
C LEU A 118 -11.95 -17.51 10.24
N ASP A 119 -12.11 -17.70 8.92
CA ASP A 119 -12.29 -19.00 8.28
C ASP A 119 -10.94 -19.48 7.71
N PRO A 120 -10.31 -20.53 8.26
CA PRO A 120 -9.02 -21.03 7.80
C PRO A 120 -9.05 -21.71 6.43
N GLU A 121 -10.22 -21.87 5.80
CA GLU A 121 -10.34 -22.29 4.38
C GLU A 121 -10.54 -21.11 3.41
N ALA A 122 -10.63 -19.86 3.91
CA ALA A 122 -10.85 -18.68 3.08
C ALA A 122 -9.54 -17.95 2.72
N GLU A 123 -9.17 -17.98 1.44
CA GLU A 123 -8.03 -17.21 0.91
C GLU A 123 -8.34 -15.70 0.84
N ALA A 124 -8.25 -15.02 1.98
CA ALA A 124 -8.50 -13.59 2.10
C ALA A 124 -7.45 -12.77 1.32
N ALA A 125 -7.85 -12.26 0.15
CA ALA A 125 -6.97 -11.51 -0.74
C ALA A 125 -6.91 -10.02 -0.36
N GLY A 126 -5.69 -9.50 -0.18
CA GLY A 126 -5.40 -8.10 0.09
C GLY A 126 -4.36 -7.53 -0.87
N TRP A 127 -4.21 -6.21 -0.87
CA TRP A 127 -3.27 -5.53 -1.77
C TRP A 127 -1.89 -5.43 -1.12
N GLN A 128 -0.86 -5.90 -1.81
CA GLN A 128 0.54 -5.71 -1.43
C GLN A 128 1.23 -4.82 -2.46
N ALA A 129 2.08 -3.89 -2.02
CA ALA A 129 2.87 -3.02 -2.88
C ALA A 129 4.30 -2.90 -2.33
N TRP A 130 5.30 -2.90 -3.20
CA TRP A 130 6.71 -2.89 -2.79
C TRP A 130 7.60 -2.18 -3.83
N CYS A 131 8.82 -1.85 -3.40
CA CYS A 131 9.88 -1.40 -4.28
C CYS A 131 11.20 -2.12 -3.96
N GLU A 132 11.76 -2.81 -4.94
CA GLU A 132 13.13 -3.33 -4.94
C GLU A 132 13.90 -2.62 -6.08
N PRO A 133 14.61 -1.50 -5.81
CA PRO A 133 15.27 -0.71 -6.86
C PRO A 133 16.37 -1.46 -7.64
N ARG A 134 16.82 -2.60 -7.12
CA ARG A 134 17.85 -3.48 -7.67
C ARG A 134 17.58 -4.92 -7.18
N MET A 135 17.30 -5.85 -8.09
CA MET A 135 17.09 -7.27 -7.75
C MET A 135 18.19 -7.83 -6.82
N GLY A 136 17.79 -8.41 -5.70
CA GLY A 136 18.68 -9.00 -4.69
C GLY A 136 19.30 -7.97 -3.72
N ALA A 137 18.86 -6.72 -3.73
CA ALA A 137 19.33 -5.69 -2.78
C ALA A 137 18.42 -5.54 -1.54
N GLY A 138 17.27 -6.23 -1.50
CA GLY A 138 16.26 -6.06 -0.46
C GLY A 138 15.31 -4.89 -0.78
N LEU A 139 14.20 -4.82 -0.05
CA LEU A 139 13.18 -3.82 -0.33
C LEU A 139 13.64 -2.42 0.14
N LEU A 140 13.38 -1.40 -0.68
CA LEU A 140 13.45 0.01 -0.24
C LEU A 140 12.22 0.38 0.59
N TRP A 141 11.05 -0.16 0.23
CA TRP A 141 9.82 -0.04 0.99
C TRP A 141 8.82 -1.14 0.66
N ALA A 142 7.88 -1.34 1.58
CA ALA A 142 6.74 -2.23 1.42
C ALA A 142 5.49 -1.62 2.09
N ALA A 143 4.34 -1.88 1.52
CA ALA A 143 3.02 -1.45 1.97
C ALA A 143 2.00 -2.57 1.74
N MET A 144 1.01 -2.69 2.62
CA MET A 144 -0.02 -3.72 2.52
C MET A 144 -1.36 -3.25 3.07
N PHE A 145 -2.45 -3.67 2.42
CA PHE A 145 -3.82 -3.33 2.75
C PHE A 145 -4.60 -4.63 2.98
N SER A 146 -5.25 -4.76 4.14
CA SER A 146 -6.05 -5.94 4.47
C SER A 146 -7.27 -6.08 3.54
N ALA A 147 -7.87 -7.27 3.48
CA ALA A 147 -8.91 -7.61 2.49
C ALA A 147 -10.11 -6.63 2.49
N SER A 148 -10.57 -6.21 3.67
CA SER A 148 -11.67 -5.24 3.82
C SER A 148 -11.30 -3.78 3.50
N THR A 149 -10.06 -3.48 3.08
CA THR A 149 -9.64 -2.09 2.80
C THR A 149 -10.33 -1.56 1.53
N PRO A 150 -11.09 -0.44 1.59
CA PRO A 150 -11.76 0.15 0.44
C PRO A 150 -10.85 0.30 -0.79
N HIS A 151 -11.16 -0.42 -1.87
CA HIS A 151 -10.33 -0.42 -3.07
C HIS A 151 -10.20 0.96 -3.72
N ASP A 152 -11.13 1.89 -3.46
CA ASP A 152 -11.02 3.28 -3.87
C ASP A 152 -9.96 4.08 -3.10
N LEU A 153 -9.67 3.79 -1.83
CA LEU A 153 -8.49 4.36 -1.14
C LEU A 153 -7.21 3.75 -1.72
N VAL A 154 -7.20 2.42 -1.90
CA VAL A 154 -6.05 1.70 -2.48
C VAL A 154 -5.76 2.22 -3.90
N ALA A 155 -6.78 2.58 -4.67
CA ALA A 155 -6.65 3.18 -5.99
C ALA A 155 -6.06 4.61 -5.95
N VAL A 156 -6.34 5.41 -4.91
CA VAL A 156 -5.70 6.73 -4.72
C VAL A 156 -4.21 6.57 -4.40
N PHE A 157 -3.86 5.68 -3.47
CA PHE A 157 -2.46 5.34 -3.18
C PHE A 157 -1.73 4.84 -4.44
N ALA A 158 -2.37 3.95 -5.19
CA ALA A 158 -1.84 3.40 -6.44
C ALA A 158 -1.68 4.44 -7.55
N ALA A 159 -2.63 5.37 -7.70
CA ALA A 159 -2.53 6.48 -8.65
C ALA A 159 -1.35 7.42 -8.31
N SER A 160 -1.11 7.67 -7.02
CA SER A 160 0.01 8.46 -6.55
C SER A 160 1.35 7.75 -6.79
N LEU A 161 1.46 6.45 -6.46
CA LEU A 161 2.64 5.63 -6.79
C LEU A 161 2.94 5.56 -8.28
N ALA A 162 1.91 5.51 -9.13
CA ALA A 162 2.06 5.43 -10.58
C ALA A 162 2.20 6.80 -11.26
N SER A 163 2.20 7.90 -10.49
CA SER A 163 2.33 9.25 -11.03
C SER A 163 3.74 9.52 -11.57
N PRO A 164 3.89 9.95 -12.84
CA PRO A 164 5.19 10.37 -13.39
C PRO A 164 5.57 11.80 -12.97
N ALA A 165 4.80 12.45 -12.09
CA ALA A 165 5.06 13.82 -11.64
C ALA A 165 6.30 13.89 -10.73
N PRO A 166 7.22 14.86 -10.92
CA PRO A 166 8.42 14.99 -10.10
C PRO A 166 8.06 15.47 -8.67
N VAL A 167 8.38 14.66 -7.67
CA VAL A 167 8.16 15.00 -6.25
C VAL A 167 9.39 15.70 -5.67
N LEU A 168 9.17 16.83 -4.99
CA LEU A 168 10.23 17.57 -4.29
C LEU A 168 10.75 16.78 -3.09
N ARG A 169 12.05 16.46 -3.08
CA ARG A 169 12.70 15.69 -2.00
C ARG A 169 14.00 16.36 -1.56
N HIS A 170 14.13 16.62 -0.26
CA HIS A 170 15.38 17.14 0.34
C HIS A 170 16.50 16.09 0.33
N THR A 171 16.15 14.81 0.47
CA THR A 171 17.08 13.68 0.53
C THR A 171 16.57 12.59 -0.39
N LEU A 172 17.44 12.06 -1.26
CA LEU A 172 17.10 10.95 -2.16
C LEU A 172 17.40 9.59 -1.48
N PRO A 173 16.56 8.55 -1.65
CA PRO A 173 16.83 7.24 -1.04
C PRO A 173 18.07 6.58 -1.67
N GLN A 174 19.08 6.28 -0.86
CA GLN A 174 20.40 5.84 -1.36
C GLN A 174 20.35 4.52 -2.16
N SER A 175 19.50 3.56 -1.79
CA SER A 175 19.33 2.31 -2.56
C SER A 175 18.75 2.52 -3.97
N SER A 176 18.13 3.67 -4.23
CA SER A 176 17.65 4.11 -5.55
C SER A 176 18.61 5.06 -6.29
N GLU A 177 19.83 5.28 -5.78
CA GLU A 177 20.85 6.08 -6.48
C GLU A 177 21.11 5.54 -7.89
N GLY A 178 21.10 6.42 -8.90
CA GLY A 178 21.20 6.08 -10.32
C GLY A 178 19.90 5.57 -10.98
N GLN A 179 18.88 5.18 -10.19
CA GLN A 179 17.56 4.77 -10.70
C GLN A 179 16.53 5.92 -10.74
N LEU A 180 16.84 7.07 -10.12
CA LEU A 180 15.95 8.24 -10.06
C LEU A 180 16.13 9.17 -11.26
N THR A 181 15.02 9.71 -11.76
CA THR A 181 15.02 10.78 -12.77
C THR A 181 14.86 12.13 -12.06
N VAL A 182 15.96 12.90 -11.98
CA VAL A 182 15.98 14.20 -11.28
C VAL A 182 15.75 15.33 -12.28
N GLN A 183 14.88 16.28 -11.93
CA GLN A 183 14.67 17.54 -12.65
C GLN A 183 15.18 18.72 -11.80
N PRO A 184 15.90 19.71 -12.36
CA PRO A 184 16.28 20.91 -11.62
C PRO A 184 15.06 21.78 -11.31
N THR A 185 14.95 22.26 -10.07
CA THR A 185 14.06 23.39 -9.75
C THR A 185 14.60 24.66 -10.39
N ILE A 186 13.73 25.43 -11.05
CA ILE A 186 14.02 26.73 -11.69
C ILE A 186 13.59 27.87 -10.76
#